data_AF-H6QCR4-F1
#
_entry.id   AF-H6QCR4-F1
#
_cell.length_a   1.000
_cell.length_b   1.000
_cell.length_c   1.000
_cell.angle_alpha   90.00
_cell.angle_beta   90.00
_cell.angle_gamma   90.00
#
_symmetry.space_group_name_H-M   'P 1'
#
loop_
_entity.id
_entity.type
_entity.pdbx_description
1 polymer ?
#
loop_
_entity_poly.entity_id
_entity_poly.type
_entity_poly.pdbx_seq_one_letter_code
_entity_poly.pdbx_strand_id
1 'polypeptide(L)'
;MYRGVRTKYSQISALVYYLYTKRREKGRVVAVRVVDLCGIDRKCGAEVSKLLGELVKVGVATKHKKGVYLLEKHDLAKALAILRNLV
;
A
#
# COMPACT_ATOMS: atom_id res chain seq x y z
N MET A 1 -13.89 -1.74 -10.13
CA MET A 1 -13.55 -3.16 -9.84
C MET A 1 -12.35 -3.54 -10.69
N TYR A 2 -11.13 -3.49 -10.15
CA TYR A 2 -9.94 -3.86 -10.92
C TYR A 2 -9.72 -5.38 -10.84
N ARG A 3 -9.94 -6.03 -11.99
CA ARG A 3 -9.63 -7.43 -12.28
C ARG A 3 -8.12 -7.65 -12.25
N GLY A 4 -7.74 -8.84 -11.80
CA GLY A 4 -6.40 -9.26 -11.43
C GLY A 4 -5.27 -8.79 -12.32
N VAL A 5 -4.16 -8.41 -11.69
CA VAL A 5 -2.88 -8.29 -12.37
C VAL A 5 -1.90 -9.24 -11.70
N ARG A 6 -1.61 -10.34 -12.41
CA ARG A 6 -0.56 -11.30 -12.09
C ARG A 6 0.77 -10.70 -12.51
N THR A 7 1.60 -10.27 -11.57
CA THR A 7 3.08 -10.26 -11.60
C THR A 7 3.59 -9.38 -10.46
N LYS A 8 4.75 -9.73 -9.91
CA LYS A 8 5.45 -9.04 -8.79
C LYS A 8 5.59 -7.52 -8.98
N TYR A 9 5.66 -7.07 -10.23
CA TYR A 9 5.71 -5.67 -10.64
C TYR A 9 4.37 -4.95 -10.47
N SER A 10 3.26 -5.67 -10.60
CA SER A 10 1.95 -5.04 -10.60
C SER A 10 1.45 -4.65 -9.21
N GLN A 11 1.81 -5.36 -8.14
CA GLN A 11 1.30 -4.98 -6.81
C GLN A 11 1.89 -3.65 -6.33
N ILE A 12 3.16 -3.37 -6.64
CA ILE A 12 3.80 -2.10 -6.28
C ILE A 12 3.23 -0.97 -7.14
N SER A 13 3.04 -1.18 -8.45
CA SER A 13 2.38 -0.20 -9.31
C SER A 13 0.94 0.07 -8.88
N ALA A 14 0.18 -0.96 -8.50
CA ALA A 14 -1.19 -0.83 -7.99
C ALA A 14 -1.22 -0.07 -6.66
N LEU A 15 -0.28 -0.35 -5.75
CA LEU A 15 -0.14 0.35 -4.48
C LEU A 15 0.21 1.83 -4.68
N VAL A 16 1.17 2.12 -5.58
CA VAL A 16 1.57 3.49 -5.94
C VAL A 16 0.40 4.26 -6.55
N TYR A 17 -0.35 3.65 -7.48
CA TYR A 17 -1.52 4.27 -8.09
C TYR A 17 -2.65 4.51 -7.06
N TYR A 18 -2.88 3.54 -6.17
CA TYR A 18 -3.84 3.66 -5.08
C TYR A 18 -3.47 4.82 -4.14
N LEU A 19 -2.20 4.94 -3.75
CA LEU A 19 -1.72 6.05 -2.93
C LEU A 19 -1.84 7.39 -3.69
N TYR A 20 -1.60 7.42 -5.00
CA TYR A 20 -1.73 8.63 -5.81
C TYR A 20 -3.18 9.10 -5.95
N THR A 21 -4.13 8.18 -6.12
CA THR A 21 -5.57 8.49 -6.13
C THR A 21 -6.05 8.95 -4.77
N LYS A 22 -5.63 8.29 -3.68
CA LYS A 22 -5.93 8.71 -2.31
C LYS A 22 -5.26 10.02 -1.89
N ARG A 23 -4.19 10.45 -2.57
CA ARG A 23 -3.54 11.76 -2.31
C ARG A 23 -4.51 12.92 -2.55
N ARG A 24 -5.46 12.79 -3.49
CA ARG A 24 -6.47 13.82 -3.81
C ARG A 24 -7.67 13.82 -2.86
N GLU A 25 -7.91 12.77 -2.08
CA GLU A 25 -8.99 12.70 -1.10
C GLU A 25 -8.72 13.61 0.10
N LYS A 26 -9.75 14.26 0.66
CA LYS A 26 -9.60 15.10 1.87
C LYS A 26 -9.28 14.20 3.08
N GLY A 27 -8.30 14.61 3.90
CA GLY A 27 -7.91 13.88 5.11
C GLY A 27 -6.41 13.94 5.39
N ARG A 28 -6.04 13.74 6.66
CA ARG A 28 -4.64 13.69 7.13
C ARG A 28 -4.00 12.32 6.91
N VAL A 29 -4.82 11.27 6.86
CA VAL A 29 -4.39 9.87 6.83
C VAL A 29 -5.01 9.15 5.64
N VAL A 30 -4.22 8.30 4.99
CA VAL A 30 -4.64 7.39 3.93
C VAL A 30 -4.74 5.99 4.49
N ALA A 31 -5.94 5.40 4.43
CA ALA A 31 -6.15 4.01 4.78
C ALA A 31 -5.93 3.09 3.57
N VAL A 32 -4.95 2.19 3.69
CA VAL A 32 -4.64 1.15 2.72
C VAL A 32 -5.17 -0.17 3.24
N ARG A 33 -6.17 -0.73 2.56
CA ARG A 33 -6.69 -2.06 2.85
C ARG A 33 -6.12 -3.04 1.83
N VAL A 34 -5.49 -4.10 2.29
CA VAL A 34 -4.90 -5.13 1.42
C VAL A 34 -5.96 -5.78 0.52
N VAL A 35 -7.19 -5.92 1.04
CA VAL A 35 -8.33 -6.45 0.27
C VAL A 35 -8.75 -5.56 -0.90
N ASP A 36 -8.54 -4.24 -0.84
CA ASP A 36 -8.89 -3.34 -1.97
C ASP A 36 -7.90 -3.50 -3.13
N LEU A 37 -6.68 -3.94 -2.85
CA LEU A 37 -5.61 -4.14 -3.84
C LEU A 37 -5.60 -5.57 -4.38
N CYS A 38 -5.69 -6.55 -3.48
CA CYS A 38 -5.50 -7.97 -3.79
C CYS A 38 -6.80 -8.78 -3.84
N GLY A 39 -7.92 -8.22 -3.37
CA GLY A 39 -9.17 -8.95 -3.23
C GLY A 39 -9.01 -10.21 -2.37
N ILE A 40 -9.29 -11.36 -2.97
CA ILE A 40 -9.28 -12.69 -2.32
C ILE A 40 -7.92 -13.40 -2.52
N ASP A 41 -7.02 -12.86 -3.36
CA ASP A 41 -5.74 -13.51 -3.65
C ASP A 41 -4.80 -13.49 -2.43
N ARG A 42 -4.62 -14.67 -1.83
CA ARG A 42 -3.80 -14.85 -0.63
C ARG A 42 -2.31 -14.62 -0.88
N LYS A 43 -1.78 -14.92 -2.08
CA LYS A 43 -0.36 -14.69 -2.40
C LYS A 43 -0.09 -13.20 -2.53
N CYS A 44 -0.95 -12.48 -3.26
CA CYS A 44 -0.90 -11.03 -3.35
C CYS A 44 -1.01 -10.39 -1.96
N GLY A 45 -1.97 -10.84 -1.14
CA GLY A 45 -2.17 -10.29 0.19
C GLY A 45 -0.95 -10.47 1.10
N ALA A 46 -0.25 -11.60 1.01
CA ALA A 46 0.98 -11.86 1.75
C ALA A 46 2.13 -10.96 1.30
N GLU A 47 2.33 -10.77 -0.02
CA GLU A 47 3.38 -9.89 -0.56
C GLU A 47 3.14 -8.42 -0.19
N VAL A 48 1.92 -7.92 -0.38
CA VAL A 48 1.56 -6.55 -0.02
C VAL A 48 1.68 -6.33 1.49
N SER A 49 1.30 -7.32 2.31
CA SER A 49 1.46 -7.23 3.78
C SER A 49 2.94 -7.18 4.20
N LYS A 50 3.85 -7.84 3.47
CA LYS A 50 5.30 -7.73 3.70
C LYS A 50 5.80 -6.33 3.35
N LEU A 51 5.44 -5.81 2.18
CA LEU A 51 5.82 -4.46 1.75
C LEU A 51 5.32 -3.38 2.72
N LEU A 52 4.05 -3.45 3.10
CA LEU A 52 3.49 -2.55 4.12
C LEU A 52 4.13 -2.77 5.49
N GLY A 53 4.56 -3.99 5.81
CA GLY A 53 5.35 -4.28 7.01
C GLY A 53 6.69 -3.55 7.05
N GLU A 54 7.41 -3.49 5.92
CA GLU A 54 8.66 -2.71 5.83
C GLU A 54 8.39 -1.21 6.01
N LEU A 55 7.31 -0.69 5.43
CA LEU A 55 6.89 0.69 5.65
C LEU A 55 6.54 0.98 7.13
N VAL A 56 5.98 -0.02 7.84
CA VAL A 56 5.73 0.09 9.29
C VAL A 56 7.04 0.10 10.08
N LYS A 57 8.02 -0.73 9.72
CA LYS A 57 9.34 -0.74 10.39
C LYS A 57 10.07 0.59 10.24
N VAL A 58 9.96 1.24 9.08
CA VAL A 58 10.56 2.56 8.81
C VAL A 58 9.75 3.69 9.45
N GLY A 59 8.56 3.42 9.98
CA GLY A 59 7.72 4.40 10.67
C GLY A 59 6.88 5.29 9.76
N VAL A 60 6.85 5.02 8.45
CA VAL A 60 6.04 5.78 7.47
C VAL A 60 4.60 5.25 7.34
N ALA A 61 4.33 4.07 7.91
CA ALA A 61 3.00 3.49 7.99
C ALA A 61 2.74 2.96 9.41
N THR A 62 1.47 2.89 9.80
CA THR A 62 1.02 2.31 11.05
C THR A 62 0.02 1.20 10.78
N LYS A 63 0.23 0.03 11.38
CA LYS A 63 -0.73 -1.06 11.30
C LYS A 63 -1.91 -0.76 12.23
N HIS A 64 -3.10 -0.54 11.68
CA HIS A 64 -4.29 -0.26 12.47
C HIS A 64 -5.07 -1.52 12.81
N LYS A 65 -5.34 -2.37 11.81
CA LYS A 65 -6.01 -3.68 11.97
C LYS A 65 -5.40 -4.70 11.03
N LYS A 66 -5.76 -5.98 11.17
CA LYS A 66 -5.30 -7.04 10.26
C LYS A 66 -5.70 -6.69 8.81
N GLY A 67 -4.70 -6.51 7.95
CA GLY A 67 -4.91 -6.13 6.55
C GLY A 67 -5.26 -4.66 6.31
N VAL A 68 -5.18 -3.80 7.33
CA VAL A 68 -5.43 -2.35 7.23
C VAL A 68 -4.26 -1.56 7.80
N TYR A 69 -3.68 -0.72 6.95
CA TYR A 69 -2.54 0.12 7.24
C TYR A 69 -2.91 1.58 7.04
N LEU A 70 -2.42 2.44 7.93
CA LEU A 70 -2.63 3.88 7.89
C LEU A 70 -1.31 4.53 7.53
N LEU A 71 -1.35 5.43 6.55
CA LEU A 71 -0.20 6.25 6.18
C LEU A 71 -0.60 7.71 6.39
N GLU A 72 0.19 8.48 7.11
CA GLU A 72 -0.02 9.93 7.13
C GLU A 72 0.37 10.54 5.78
N LYS A 73 -0.38 11.54 5.32
CA LYS A 73 -0.13 12.16 4.01
C LYS A 73 1.26 12.80 3.89
N HIS A 74 1.80 13.34 4.98
CA HIS A 74 3.15 13.91 4.99
C HIS A 74 4.25 12.89 4.68
N ASP A 75 4.03 11.62 5.02
CA ASP A 75 4.98 10.53 4.80
C ASP A 75 4.69 9.75 3.50
N LEU A 76 3.63 10.11 2.77
CA LEU A 76 3.26 9.47 1.52
C LEU A 76 4.35 9.63 0.45
N ALA A 77 5.06 10.76 0.44
CA ALA A 77 6.21 10.96 -0.44
C ALA A 77 7.39 10.02 -0.09
N LYS A 78 7.67 9.85 1.21
CA LYS A 78 8.71 8.91 1.68
C LYS A 78 8.33 7.46 1.41
N ALA A 79 7.07 7.10 1.64
CA ALA A 79 6.55 5.76 1.35
C ALA A 79 6.71 5.41 -0.13
N LEU A 80 6.41 6.35 -1.04
CA LEU A 80 6.63 6.16 -2.48
C LEU A 80 8.11 6.00 -2.84
N ALA A 81 9.01 6.75 -2.18
CA ALA A 81 10.45 6.60 -2.38
C ALA A 81 10.98 5.24 -1.92
N ILE A 82 10.54 4.77 -0.75
CA ILE A 82 10.90 3.45 -0.22
C ILE A 82 10.38 2.34 -1.13
N LEU A 83 9.11 2.42 -1.56
CA LEU A 83 8.52 1.44 -2.47
C LEU A 83 9.22 1.40 -3.83
N ARG A 84 9.70 2.53 -4.33
CA ARG A 84 10.50 2.58 -5.56
C ARG A 84 11.87 1.91 -5.42
N ASN A 85 12.50 2.00 -4.24
CA ASN A 85 13.78 1.34 -3.98
C ASN A 85 13.66 -0.18 -3.76
N LEU A 86 12.44 -0.69 -3.60
CA LEU A 86 12.16 -2.12 -3.42
C LEU A 86 11.88 -2.85 -4.76
N VAL A 87 11.94 -2.14 -5.90
CA VAL A 87 11.79 -2.64 -7.28
C VAL A 87 13.08 -2.40 -8.05
#